data_AF-A0A3B9BE41-F1
#
_entry.id   AF-A0A3B9BE41-F1
#
_cell.length_a   1.000
_cell.length_b   1.000
_cell.length_c   1.000
_cell.angle_alpha   90.00
_cell.angle_beta   90.00
_cell.angle_gamma   90.00
#
_symmetry.space_group_name_H-M   'P 1'
#
loop_
_entity.id
_entity.type
_entity.pdbx_description
1 polymer ?
#
loop_
_entity_poly.entity_id
_entity_poly.type
_entity_poly.pdbx_seq_one_letter_code
_entity_poly.pdbx_strand_id
1 'polypeptide(L)'
;MRISIGGDHAGPALKKIIIEVLVSKGHTVTNRGTDTTDRVDYPDHAHQVAQDIQNDEADKGILICGSANGVAMTANKHQSVRAGIAWNAEIAKLTRQHNDANVICIPARFITNEEALRIVEVFLSEDFEGGRHSQRVGKIACTGVALLVTVFSSLFAQSSRWAETIQPKDLENHLTILSSDAFEGRETGEPGAEKAAAYIARYFESIGIEPHQDEGYFQEVPMMRSQITGGKLTVCGEIFEFLEDFVFYPGLRDKKMQNVPMKFAGWGGKEDFSGVDFTGSVAVVLAGSKESEEQKWSDNLDEKRLNADSSGARALVIVGNELGEYKGRLKPWLTRKSMRLNKPDPEVTVGTRLPTFFVEGSEASQWWKDTSLKNWKKISKRIKRRDDFKPESMPAANWSFELMDRSGEFTAQNVLGFIPGRDSLLKEEVVVVTAHYDHVGVIEGEVYNGADDDGSGTVAVLELAEAFMEAVNAGEGPRRSVLF
;
A
#
# COMPACT_ATOMS: atom_id res chain seq x y z
N MET A 1 8.70 -47.17 -5.75
CA MET A 1 8.23 -45.83 -6.17
C MET A 1 9.17 -45.31 -7.24
N ARG A 2 8.63 -44.52 -8.16
CA ARG A 2 9.36 -43.71 -9.14
C ARG A 2 9.64 -42.36 -8.50
N ILE A 3 10.90 -41.96 -8.42
CA ILE A 3 11.31 -40.71 -7.76
C ILE A 3 12.08 -39.87 -8.76
N SER A 4 11.64 -38.63 -8.95
CA SER A 4 12.39 -37.65 -9.73
C SER A 4 13.25 -36.79 -8.79
N ILE A 5 14.55 -36.70 -9.05
CA ILE A 5 15.47 -35.94 -8.22
C ILE A 5 16.23 -34.90 -9.04
N GLY A 6 16.17 -33.65 -8.60
CA GLY A 6 16.82 -32.52 -9.25
C GLY A 6 17.66 -31.71 -8.26
N GLY A 7 18.60 -30.94 -8.78
CA GLY A 7 19.35 -30.01 -7.97
C GLY A 7 20.33 -29.17 -8.77
N ASP A 8 20.69 -28.02 -8.20
CA ASP A 8 21.68 -27.13 -8.76
C ASP A 8 23.10 -27.54 -8.34
N HIS A 9 24.07 -26.74 -8.76
CA HIS A 9 25.50 -26.91 -8.49
C HIS A 9 25.89 -27.01 -7.01
N ALA A 10 25.01 -26.66 -6.07
CA ALA A 10 25.26 -26.82 -4.63
C ALA A 10 24.90 -28.22 -4.10
N GLY A 11 24.18 -29.02 -4.88
CA GLY A 11 23.64 -30.34 -4.48
C GLY A 11 24.29 -31.63 -5.00
N PRO A 12 25.26 -31.69 -5.95
CA PRO A 12 25.64 -32.95 -6.60
C PRO A 12 26.09 -34.07 -5.65
N ALA A 13 26.93 -33.74 -4.66
CA ALA A 13 27.45 -34.71 -3.70
C ALA A 13 26.33 -35.33 -2.86
N LEU A 14 25.44 -34.50 -2.31
CA LEU A 14 24.29 -34.94 -1.52
C LEU A 14 23.28 -35.72 -2.38
N LYS A 15 23.03 -35.25 -3.61
CA LYS A 15 22.16 -35.91 -4.58
C LYS A 15 22.62 -37.34 -4.85
N LYS A 16 23.92 -37.55 -5.08
CA LYS A 16 24.49 -38.87 -5.32
C LYS A 16 24.24 -39.83 -4.15
N ILE A 17 24.49 -39.37 -2.91
CA ILE A 17 24.26 -40.15 -1.69
C ILE A 17 22.78 -40.55 -1.57
N ILE A 18 21.86 -39.61 -1.81
CA ILE A 18 20.42 -39.88 -1.79
C ILE A 18 20.02 -40.89 -2.87
N ILE A 19 20.52 -40.74 -4.11
CA ILE A 19 20.25 -41.68 -5.20
C ILE A 19 20.68 -43.10 -4.83
N GLU A 20 21.90 -43.27 -4.32
CA GLU A 20 22.44 -44.58 -3.93
C GLU A 20 21.56 -45.26 -2.87
N VAL A 21 21.14 -44.51 -1.84
CA VAL A 21 20.25 -45.02 -0.78
C VAL A 21 18.88 -45.38 -1.33
N LEU A 22 18.27 -44.53 -2.16
CA LEU A 22 16.94 -44.79 -2.73
C LEU A 22 16.93 -46.02 -3.64
N VAL A 23 17.96 -46.17 -4.48
CA VAL A 23 18.13 -47.35 -5.34
C VAL A 23 18.33 -48.61 -4.50
N SER A 24 19.13 -48.54 -3.41
CA SER A 24 19.31 -49.67 -2.49
C SER A 24 18.01 -50.11 -1.80
N LYS A 25 17.07 -49.17 -1.60
CA LYS A 25 15.72 -49.42 -1.06
C LYS A 25 14.71 -49.85 -2.13
N GLY A 26 15.14 -50.11 -3.36
CA GLY A 26 14.30 -50.63 -4.45
C GLY A 26 13.45 -49.56 -5.16
N HIS A 27 13.82 -48.29 -5.06
CA HIS A 27 13.16 -47.22 -5.82
C HIS A 27 13.81 -47.01 -7.19
N THR A 28 13.00 -46.61 -8.17
CA THR A 28 13.48 -46.18 -9.49
C THR A 28 13.70 -44.67 -9.44
N VAL A 29 14.90 -44.20 -9.76
CA VAL A 29 15.26 -42.78 -9.63
C VAL A 29 15.63 -42.17 -10.98
N THR A 30 14.95 -41.08 -11.35
CA THR A 30 15.27 -40.26 -12.53
C THR A 30 16.02 -39.01 -12.09
N ASN A 31 17.26 -38.84 -12.55
CA ASN A 31 18.09 -37.68 -12.24
C ASN A 31 17.83 -36.55 -13.25
N ARG A 32 17.20 -35.46 -12.78
CA ARG A 32 16.92 -34.24 -13.54
C ARG A 32 17.85 -33.08 -13.17
N GLY A 33 18.84 -33.30 -12.30
CA GLY A 33 19.77 -32.27 -11.79
C GLY A 33 21.19 -32.38 -12.37
N THR A 34 22.02 -31.36 -12.14
CA THR A 34 23.45 -31.41 -12.54
C THR A 34 24.26 -32.40 -11.69
N ASP A 35 25.22 -33.09 -12.31
CA ASP A 35 26.18 -33.99 -11.64
C ASP A 35 27.54 -33.32 -11.38
N THR A 36 27.71 -32.06 -11.79
CA THR A 36 28.94 -31.28 -11.60
C THR A 36 28.70 -30.08 -10.67
N THR A 37 29.80 -29.51 -10.19
CA THR A 37 29.77 -28.28 -9.36
C THR A 37 29.82 -27.00 -10.21
N ASP A 38 29.76 -27.14 -11.54
CA ASP A 38 29.70 -26.02 -12.45
C ASP A 38 28.37 -25.29 -12.29
N ARG A 39 28.41 -23.96 -12.36
CA ARG A 39 27.22 -23.13 -12.19
C ARG A 39 26.13 -23.51 -13.21
N VAL A 40 24.96 -23.83 -12.69
CA VAL A 40 23.71 -24.06 -13.45
C VAL A 40 22.58 -23.28 -12.80
N ASP A 41 21.52 -23.03 -13.58
CA ASP A 41 20.33 -22.35 -13.12
C ASP A 41 19.34 -23.38 -12.53
N TYR A 42 19.05 -23.23 -11.24
CA TYR A 42 18.16 -24.13 -10.52
C TYR A 42 16.73 -24.26 -11.11
N PRO A 43 16.15 -23.25 -11.80
CA PRO A 43 14.81 -23.38 -12.35
C PRO A 43 14.69 -24.51 -13.38
N ASP A 44 15.71 -24.72 -14.22
CA ASP A 44 15.67 -25.72 -15.29
C ASP A 44 15.47 -27.13 -14.73
N HIS A 45 16.17 -27.44 -13.63
CA HIS A 45 16.06 -28.71 -12.94
C HIS A 45 14.78 -28.83 -12.12
N ALA A 46 14.33 -27.74 -11.49
CA ALA A 46 13.10 -27.71 -10.71
C ALA A 46 11.85 -27.91 -11.60
N HIS A 47 11.84 -27.29 -12.79
CA HIS A 47 10.76 -27.47 -13.78
C HIS A 47 10.67 -28.91 -14.27
N GLN A 48 11.81 -29.58 -14.53
CA GLN A 48 11.80 -30.97 -14.98
C GLN A 48 11.26 -31.93 -13.91
N VAL A 49 11.68 -31.78 -12.64
CA VAL A 49 11.12 -32.60 -11.54
C VAL A 49 9.62 -32.33 -11.38
N ALA A 50 9.19 -31.07 -11.48
CA ALA A 50 7.78 -30.71 -11.38
C ALA A 50 6.95 -31.28 -12.55
N GLN A 51 7.50 -31.31 -13.76
CA GLN A 51 6.89 -31.93 -14.94
C GLN A 51 6.75 -33.45 -14.77
N ASP A 52 7.76 -34.12 -14.22
CA ASP A 52 7.68 -35.57 -13.96
C ASP A 52 6.51 -35.91 -13.02
N ILE A 53 6.25 -35.06 -12.02
CA ILE A 53 5.10 -35.22 -11.11
C ILE A 53 3.78 -34.89 -11.83
N GLN A 54 3.75 -33.85 -12.65
CA GLN A 54 2.57 -33.46 -13.43
C GLN A 54 2.13 -34.53 -14.44
N ASN A 55 3.10 -35.15 -15.10
CA ASN A 55 2.88 -36.14 -16.16
C ASN A 55 2.71 -37.56 -15.62
N ASP A 56 2.68 -37.74 -14.29
CA ASP A 56 2.67 -39.06 -13.64
C ASP A 56 3.84 -39.95 -14.08
N GLU A 57 5.02 -39.35 -14.34
CA GLU A 57 6.29 -40.05 -14.60
C GLU A 57 7.03 -40.37 -13.29
N ALA A 58 6.75 -39.61 -12.22
CA ALA A 58 7.27 -39.85 -10.87
C ALA A 58 6.16 -39.76 -9.81
N ASP A 59 6.29 -40.57 -8.75
CA ASP A 59 5.34 -40.62 -7.62
C ASP A 59 5.67 -39.54 -6.56
N LYS A 60 6.96 -39.17 -6.44
CA LYS A 60 7.51 -38.18 -5.51
C LYS A 60 8.72 -37.47 -6.11
N GLY A 61 8.92 -36.20 -5.74
CA GLY A 61 10.05 -35.39 -6.18
C GLY A 61 10.98 -35.00 -5.03
N ILE A 62 12.28 -34.89 -5.32
CA ILE A 62 13.30 -34.38 -4.39
C ILE A 62 14.08 -33.27 -5.10
N LEU A 63 14.17 -32.10 -4.49
CA LEU A 63 14.91 -30.95 -5.03
C LEU A 63 15.99 -30.49 -4.07
N ILE A 64 17.20 -30.30 -4.57
CA ILE A 64 18.37 -29.94 -3.76
C ILE A 64 18.97 -28.63 -4.28
N CYS A 65 19.10 -27.64 -3.40
CA CYS A 65 19.69 -26.35 -3.71
C CYS A 65 20.38 -25.80 -2.46
N GLY A 66 21.27 -24.82 -2.61
CA GLY A 66 22.01 -24.24 -1.49
C GLY A 66 21.12 -23.88 -0.29
N SER A 67 20.02 -23.16 -0.50
CA SER A 67 19.04 -22.80 0.55
C SER A 67 17.65 -23.44 0.36
N ALA A 68 17.45 -24.24 -0.69
CA ALA A 68 16.16 -24.80 -1.11
C ALA A 68 15.04 -23.81 -1.51
N ASN A 69 15.17 -22.52 -1.23
CA ASN A 69 14.12 -21.54 -1.52
C ASN A 69 13.81 -21.41 -3.01
N GLY A 70 14.84 -21.26 -3.85
CA GLY A 70 14.67 -21.09 -5.30
C GLY A 70 13.91 -22.26 -5.93
N VAL A 71 14.40 -23.48 -5.70
CA VAL A 71 13.77 -24.69 -6.24
C VAL A 71 12.34 -24.92 -5.74
N ALA A 72 12.05 -24.58 -4.47
CA ALA A 72 10.70 -24.67 -3.92
C ALA A 72 9.75 -23.64 -4.56
N MET A 73 10.20 -22.39 -4.73
CA MET A 73 9.42 -21.35 -5.41
C MET A 73 9.12 -21.71 -6.86
N THR A 74 10.11 -22.25 -7.59
CA THR A 74 9.93 -22.69 -8.98
C THR A 74 8.99 -23.88 -9.09
N ALA A 75 9.19 -24.93 -8.30
CA ALA A 75 8.38 -26.14 -8.37
C ALA A 75 6.90 -25.86 -8.07
N ASN A 76 6.61 -24.98 -7.10
CA ASN A 76 5.24 -24.57 -6.76
C ASN A 76 4.54 -23.70 -7.83
N LYS A 77 5.20 -23.35 -8.95
CA LYS A 77 4.52 -22.76 -10.12
C LYS A 77 3.72 -23.79 -10.93
N HIS A 78 3.93 -25.08 -10.68
CA HIS A 78 3.22 -26.17 -11.32
C HIS A 78 2.01 -26.57 -10.47
N GLN A 79 0.80 -26.45 -11.02
CA GLN A 79 -0.46 -26.54 -10.26
C GLN A 79 -0.67 -27.87 -9.49
N SER A 80 -0.13 -28.99 -9.99
CA SER A 80 -0.25 -30.28 -9.30
C SER A 80 0.88 -30.53 -8.28
N VAL A 81 1.86 -29.63 -8.19
CA VAL A 81 3.02 -29.76 -7.33
C VAL A 81 2.82 -28.99 -6.04
N ARG A 82 3.11 -29.66 -4.93
CA ARG A 82 3.19 -29.09 -3.59
C ARG A 82 4.58 -29.38 -3.06
N ALA A 83 5.47 -28.41 -3.23
CA ALA A 83 6.85 -28.49 -2.80
C ALA A 83 7.03 -27.83 -1.42
N GLY A 84 7.51 -28.59 -0.44
CA GLY A 84 7.82 -28.11 0.90
C GLY A 84 9.32 -28.09 1.16
N ILE A 85 9.83 -27.09 1.89
CA ILE A 85 11.23 -27.06 2.34
C ILE A 85 11.33 -27.74 3.71
N ALA A 86 12.31 -28.63 3.88
CA ALA A 86 12.60 -29.22 5.19
C ALA A 86 14.09 -29.18 5.50
N TRP A 87 14.42 -28.76 6.73
CA TRP A 87 15.79 -28.77 7.28
C TRP A 87 15.94 -29.72 8.48
N ASN A 88 14.88 -30.45 8.84
CA ASN A 88 14.93 -31.57 9.75
C ASN A 88 13.78 -32.58 9.49
N ALA A 89 13.89 -33.77 10.08
CA ALA A 89 12.89 -34.83 9.98
C ALA A 89 11.47 -34.44 10.44
N GLU A 90 11.34 -33.61 11.48
CA GLU A 90 10.04 -33.17 11.99
C GLU A 90 9.30 -32.31 10.96
N ILE A 91 9.98 -31.35 10.34
CA ILE A 91 9.41 -30.53 9.27
C ILE A 91 9.08 -31.39 8.04
N ALA A 92 9.94 -32.36 7.68
CA ALA A 92 9.69 -33.29 6.59
C ALA A 92 8.42 -34.14 6.80
N LYS A 93 8.16 -34.54 8.06
CA LYS A 93 6.92 -35.21 8.45
C LYS A 93 5.71 -34.31 8.24
N LEU A 94 5.78 -33.07 8.75
CA LEU A 94 4.67 -32.13 8.67
C LEU A 94 4.34 -31.72 7.22
N THR A 95 5.34 -31.62 6.32
CA THR A 95 5.06 -31.32 4.90
C THR A 95 4.24 -32.43 4.23
N ARG A 96 4.44 -33.69 4.59
CA ARG A 96 3.57 -34.80 4.16
C ARG A 96 2.22 -34.76 4.86
N GLN A 97 2.22 -34.83 6.18
CA GLN A 97 1.02 -35.01 6.99
C GLN A 97 0.02 -33.85 6.86
N HIS A 98 0.50 -32.61 6.86
CA HIS A 98 -0.36 -31.43 6.89
C HIS A 98 -0.60 -30.80 5.52
N ASN A 99 0.33 -30.95 4.57
CA ASN A 99 0.30 -30.24 3.30
C ASN A 99 0.17 -31.15 2.08
N ASP A 100 0.19 -32.48 2.28
CA ASP A 100 0.23 -33.47 1.22
C ASP A 100 1.29 -33.14 0.15
N ALA A 101 2.49 -32.73 0.60
CA ALA A 101 3.56 -32.35 -0.30
C ALA A 101 4.01 -33.55 -1.14
N ASN A 102 4.06 -33.42 -2.47
CA ASN A 102 4.56 -34.45 -3.37
C ASN A 102 6.01 -34.18 -3.81
N VAL A 103 6.57 -33.04 -3.43
CA VAL A 103 7.99 -32.70 -3.61
C VAL A 103 8.59 -32.19 -2.30
N ILE A 104 9.79 -32.66 -1.95
CA ILE A 104 10.57 -32.16 -0.80
C ILE A 104 11.80 -31.40 -1.28
N CYS A 105 12.05 -30.23 -0.71
CA CYS A 105 13.18 -29.37 -1.04
C CYS A 105 14.18 -29.31 0.12
N ILE A 106 15.45 -29.61 -0.17
CA ILE A 106 16.50 -29.85 0.82
C ILE A 106 17.60 -28.78 0.73
N PRO A 107 17.86 -28.01 1.81
CA PRO A 107 18.82 -26.90 1.82
C PRO A 107 20.24 -27.41 2.06
N ALA A 108 20.94 -27.79 0.99
CA ALA A 108 22.21 -28.53 1.06
C ALA A 108 23.33 -27.85 1.87
N ARG A 109 23.32 -26.52 2.01
CA ARG A 109 24.35 -25.78 2.77
C ARG A 109 24.10 -25.74 4.28
N PHE A 110 22.92 -26.16 4.73
CA PHE A 110 22.46 -25.91 6.11
C PHE A 110 22.24 -27.19 6.92
N ILE A 111 22.42 -28.37 6.31
CA ILE A 111 22.18 -29.65 6.96
C ILE A 111 23.29 -30.67 6.64
N THR A 112 23.42 -31.70 7.46
CA THR A 112 24.36 -32.80 7.21
C THR A 112 23.75 -33.84 6.26
N ASN A 113 24.59 -34.71 5.69
CA ASN A 113 24.14 -35.81 4.85
C ASN A 113 23.21 -36.77 5.62
N GLU A 114 23.50 -37.03 6.89
CA GLU A 114 22.67 -37.88 7.75
C GLU A 114 21.28 -37.26 7.99
N GLU A 115 21.21 -35.95 8.21
CA GLU A 115 19.92 -35.26 8.34
C GLU A 115 19.15 -35.27 7.02
N ALA A 116 19.81 -35.03 5.89
CA ALA A 116 19.20 -35.08 4.57
C ALA A 116 18.59 -36.46 4.27
N LEU A 117 19.29 -37.54 4.60
CA LEU A 117 18.78 -38.90 4.45
C LEU A 117 17.57 -39.17 5.37
N ARG A 118 17.59 -38.67 6.61
CA ARG A 118 16.43 -38.76 7.52
C ARG A 118 15.22 -37.99 6.99
N ILE A 119 15.42 -36.80 6.44
CA ILE A 119 14.36 -36.00 5.79
C ILE A 119 13.73 -36.79 4.64
N VAL A 120 14.54 -37.36 3.75
CA VAL A 120 14.06 -38.14 2.61
C VAL A 120 13.31 -39.37 3.07
N GLU A 121 13.84 -40.11 4.05
CA GLU A 121 13.19 -41.30 4.60
C GLU A 121 11.82 -40.98 5.19
N VAL A 122 11.75 -39.98 6.08
CA VAL A 122 10.49 -39.57 6.71
C VAL A 122 9.49 -39.05 5.67
N PHE A 123 9.93 -38.22 4.72
CA PHE A 123 9.06 -37.72 3.66
C PHE A 123 8.46 -38.83 2.79
N LEU A 124 9.21 -39.90 2.53
CA LEU A 124 8.74 -41.02 1.70
C LEU A 124 7.88 -42.02 2.50
N SER A 125 8.06 -42.12 3.81
CA SER A 125 7.31 -43.05 4.65
C SER A 125 6.00 -42.50 5.21
N GLU A 126 5.84 -41.17 5.30
CA GLU A 126 4.70 -40.54 5.94
C GLU A 126 3.50 -40.40 4.99
N ASP A 127 2.34 -40.82 5.49
CA ASP A 127 1.05 -40.67 4.83
C ASP A 127 0.45 -39.28 5.09
N PHE A 128 -0.46 -38.86 4.20
CA PHE A 128 -1.22 -37.64 4.42
C PHE A 128 -2.32 -37.88 5.46
N GLU A 129 -2.40 -37.03 6.50
CA GLU A 129 -3.37 -37.21 7.60
C GLU A 129 -4.82 -36.95 7.19
N GLY A 130 -5.04 -36.17 6.13
CA GLY A 130 -6.37 -35.80 5.68
C GLY A 130 -7.15 -34.94 6.66
N GLY A 131 -8.47 -35.15 6.77
CA GLY A 131 -9.36 -34.41 7.68
C GLY A 131 -9.30 -32.90 7.48
N ARG A 132 -8.96 -32.15 8.54
CA ARG A 132 -8.81 -30.68 8.48
C ARG A 132 -7.73 -30.23 7.49
N HIS A 133 -6.74 -31.08 7.24
CA HIS A 133 -5.63 -30.77 6.33
C HIS A 133 -6.08 -30.87 4.87
N SER A 134 -6.97 -31.80 4.52
CA SER A 134 -7.57 -31.88 3.18
C SER A 134 -8.28 -30.59 2.78
N GLN A 135 -9.01 -29.96 3.70
CA GLN A 135 -9.69 -28.70 3.44
C GLN A 135 -8.71 -27.56 3.15
N ARG A 136 -7.57 -27.51 3.84
CA ARG A 136 -6.53 -26.50 3.63
C ARG A 136 -5.79 -26.73 2.32
N VAL A 137 -5.41 -27.97 2.04
CA VAL A 137 -4.79 -28.37 0.76
C VAL A 137 -5.72 -28.09 -0.42
N GLY A 138 -7.02 -28.35 -0.28
CA GLY A 138 -8.02 -28.02 -1.31
C GLY A 138 -8.14 -26.54 -1.62
N LYS A 139 -7.78 -25.65 -0.68
CA LYS A 139 -7.70 -24.19 -0.91
C LYS A 139 -6.39 -23.76 -1.60
N ILE A 140 -5.35 -24.59 -1.55
CA ILE A 140 -4.08 -24.36 -2.29
C ILE A 140 -4.28 -24.73 -3.77
N ALA A 141 -5.03 -25.80 -4.03
CA ALA A 141 -5.40 -26.17 -5.38
C ALA A 141 -6.38 -25.12 -5.95
N CYS A 142 -5.93 -24.33 -6.93
CA CYS A 142 -6.86 -23.72 -7.88
C CYS A 142 -7.60 -24.86 -8.57
N THR A 143 -8.73 -25.28 -8.01
CA THR A 143 -9.64 -26.28 -8.59
C THR A 143 -10.37 -25.63 -9.75
N GLY A 144 -9.62 -25.29 -10.78
CA GLY A 144 -10.11 -25.04 -12.12
C GLY A 144 -10.33 -26.38 -12.81
N VAL A 145 -11.57 -26.87 -12.78
CA VAL A 145 -12.26 -27.22 -14.04
C VAL A 145 -11.60 -28.34 -14.87
N ALA A 146 -11.72 -29.59 -14.42
CA ALA A 146 -11.51 -30.76 -15.30
C ALA A 146 -12.83 -31.40 -15.78
N LEU A 147 -13.99 -31.01 -15.22
CA LEU A 147 -15.32 -31.52 -15.62
C LEU A 147 -16.17 -30.49 -16.38
N LEU A 148 -15.56 -29.39 -16.78
CA LEU A 148 -16.23 -28.19 -17.29
C LEU A 148 -15.74 -27.83 -18.72
N VAL A 149 -14.95 -28.69 -19.38
CA VAL A 149 -14.44 -28.41 -20.74
C VAL A 149 -15.54 -28.43 -21.82
N THR A 150 -16.66 -29.12 -21.59
CA THR A 150 -17.81 -29.10 -22.52
C THR A 150 -18.80 -27.96 -22.25
N VAL A 151 -18.74 -27.29 -21.08
CA VAL A 151 -19.61 -26.15 -20.73
C VAL A 151 -18.87 -24.81 -20.86
N PHE A 152 -17.53 -24.80 -20.84
CA PHE A 152 -16.75 -23.58 -21.07
C PHE A 152 -16.62 -23.17 -22.54
N SER A 153 -16.79 -24.08 -23.50
CA SER A 153 -16.74 -23.69 -24.93
C SER A 153 -17.87 -22.72 -25.27
N SER A 154 -19.04 -22.88 -24.64
CA SER A 154 -20.18 -21.98 -24.80
C SER A 154 -20.04 -20.68 -24.01
N LEU A 155 -19.40 -20.68 -22.83
CA LEU A 155 -19.15 -19.46 -22.03
C LEU A 155 -18.04 -18.57 -22.62
N PHE A 156 -16.95 -19.15 -23.14
CA PHE A 156 -15.90 -18.38 -23.83
C PHE A 156 -16.38 -17.85 -25.19
N ALA A 157 -17.26 -18.58 -25.88
CA ALA A 157 -17.90 -18.09 -27.11
C ALA A 157 -18.92 -16.97 -26.85
N GLN A 158 -19.52 -16.91 -25.65
CA GLN A 158 -20.47 -15.86 -25.28
C GLN A 158 -19.76 -14.57 -24.80
N SER A 159 -18.62 -14.69 -24.12
CA SER A 159 -17.82 -13.51 -23.73
C SER A 159 -17.05 -12.90 -24.89
N SER A 160 -16.65 -13.69 -25.89
CA SER A 160 -15.89 -13.16 -27.04
C SER A 160 -16.72 -12.20 -27.90
N ARG A 161 -18.01 -12.52 -28.16
CA ARG A 161 -18.86 -11.70 -29.04
C ARG A 161 -19.03 -10.26 -28.55
N TRP A 162 -19.30 -10.07 -27.26
CA TRP A 162 -19.52 -8.72 -26.70
C TRP A 162 -18.20 -8.00 -26.44
N ALA A 163 -17.13 -8.73 -26.09
CA ALA A 163 -15.80 -8.12 -25.99
C ALA A 163 -15.30 -7.61 -27.35
N GLU A 164 -15.74 -8.22 -28.46
CA GLU A 164 -15.45 -7.75 -29.82
C GLU A 164 -16.15 -6.43 -30.18
N THR A 165 -17.12 -5.95 -29.40
CA THR A 165 -17.77 -4.64 -29.65
C THR A 165 -16.90 -3.49 -29.16
N ILE A 166 -16.00 -3.75 -28.22
CA ILE A 166 -15.06 -2.77 -27.67
C ILE A 166 -13.96 -2.52 -28.70
N GLN A 167 -14.03 -1.38 -29.38
CA GLN A 167 -13.11 -1.05 -30.45
C GLN A 167 -12.11 0.04 -30.03
N PRO A 168 -10.82 -0.07 -30.41
CA PRO A 168 -9.82 0.97 -30.14
C PRO A 168 -10.23 2.36 -30.64
N LYS A 169 -11.03 2.43 -31.72
CA LYS A 169 -11.46 3.69 -32.31
C LYS A 169 -12.48 4.42 -31.44
N ASP A 170 -13.38 3.69 -30.79
CA ASP A 170 -14.44 4.28 -29.97
C ASP A 170 -13.87 4.77 -28.63
N LEU A 171 -12.97 3.98 -28.02
CA LEU A 171 -12.08 4.40 -26.93
C LEU A 171 -11.34 5.70 -27.26
N GLU A 172 -10.70 5.79 -28.43
CA GLU A 172 -9.97 6.99 -28.87
C GLU A 172 -10.90 8.20 -29.03
N ASN A 173 -12.11 8.01 -29.58
CA ASN A 173 -13.09 9.08 -29.79
C ASN A 173 -13.55 9.66 -28.45
N HIS A 174 -13.93 8.79 -27.50
CA HIS A 174 -14.30 9.21 -26.15
C HIS A 174 -13.14 9.93 -25.46
N LEU A 175 -11.94 9.38 -25.56
CA LEU A 175 -10.77 9.90 -24.86
C LEU A 175 -10.41 11.29 -25.38
N THR A 176 -10.41 11.47 -26.71
CA THR A 176 -10.14 12.76 -27.36
C THR A 176 -11.09 13.86 -26.88
N ILE A 177 -12.36 13.52 -26.62
CA ILE A 177 -13.34 14.47 -26.10
C ILE A 177 -13.07 14.78 -24.63
N LEU A 178 -13.03 13.75 -23.78
CA LEU A 178 -12.87 13.92 -22.34
C LEU A 178 -11.55 14.62 -22.00
N SER A 179 -10.47 14.27 -22.71
CA SER A 179 -9.14 14.87 -22.54
C SER A 179 -8.89 16.10 -23.41
N SER A 180 -9.93 16.77 -23.92
CA SER A 180 -9.76 18.03 -24.64
C SER A 180 -9.69 19.23 -23.69
N ASP A 181 -9.08 20.33 -24.14
CA ASP A 181 -9.01 21.58 -23.37
C ASP A 181 -10.39 22.13 -23.01
N ALA A 182 -11.43 21.77 -23.78
CA ALA A 182 -12.81 22.17 -23.50
C ALA A 182 -13.35 21.62 -22.16
N PHE A 183 -12.76 20.54 -21.66
CA PHE A 183 -13.08 19.92 -20.36
C PHE A 183 -12.14 20.38 -19.24
N GLU A 184 -11.24 21.34 -19.52
CA GLU A 184 -10.49 22.11 -18.51
C GLU A 184 -9.76 21.23 -17.47
N GLY A 185 -9.31 20.04 -17.89
CA GLY A 185 -8.60 19.09 -17.04
C GLY A 185 -9.43 18.49 -15.90
N ARG A 186 -10.75 18.67 -15.92
CA ARG A 186 -11.73 17.95 -15.08
C ARG A 186 -11.45 18.02 -13.56
N GLU A 187 -10.97 19.15 -13.04
CA GLU A 187 -10.74 19.30 -11.58
C GLU A 187 -12.06 19.12 -10.81
N THR A 188 -12.03 18.28 -9.78
CA THR A 188 -13.19 17.98 -8.94
C THR A 188 -13.84 19.26 -8.40
N GLY A 189 -15.13 19.42 -8.73
CA GLY A 189 -15.93 20.60 -8.34
C GLY A 189 -15.57 21.89 -9.09
N GLU A 190 -14.97 21.77 -10.27
CA GLU A 190 -14.81 22.84 -11.25
C GLU A 190 -15.66 22.52 -12.51
N PRO A 191 -15.97 23.51 -13.37
CA PRO A 191 -16.85 23.32 -14.53
C PRO A 191 -16.42 22.20 -15.48
N GLY A 192 -15.12 21.92 -15.59
CA GLY A 192 -14.58 20.81 -16.36
C GLY A 192 -15.09 19.44 -15.91
N ALA A 193 -15.17 19.20 -14.60
CA ALA A 193 -15.70 17.95 -14.05
C ALA A 193 -17.21 17.81 -14.29
N GLU A 194 -17.98 18.91 -14.18
CA GLU A 194 -19.42 18.92 -14.48
C GLU A 194 -19.70 18.56 -15.96
N LYS A 195 -18.89 19.09 -16.88
CA LYS A 195 -18.97 18.74 -18.31
C LYS A 195 -18.68 17.25 -18.53
N ALA A 196 -17.67 16.70 -17.86
CA ALA A 196 -17.33 15.28 -17.93
C ALA A 196 -18.46 14.41 -17.39
N ALA A 197 -19.02 14.76 -16.23
CA ALA A 197 -20.13 14.05 -15.62
C ALA A 197 -21.36 14.04 -16.56
N ALA A 198 -21.70 15.19 -17.14
CA ALA A 198 -22.79 15.31 -18.10
C ALA A 198 -22.54 14.52 -19.40
N TYR A 199 -21.29 14.44 -19.87
CA TYR A 199 -20.92 13.65 -21.03
C TYR A 199 -21.15 12.15 -20.78
N ILE A 200 -20.67 11.64 -19.64
CA ILE A 200 -20.83 10.23 -19.24
C ILE A 200 -22.33 9.88 -19.10
N ALA A 201 -23.09 10.71 -18.38
CA ALA A 201 -24.52 10.49 -18.18
C ALA A 201 -25.30 10.46 -19.51
N ARG A 202 -25.00 11.40 -20.43
CA ARG A 202 -25.60 11.43 -21.77
C ARG A 202 -25.21 10.22 -22.61
N TYR A 203 -23.99 9.73 -22.47
CA TYR A 203 -23.59 8.52 -23.17
C TYR A 203 -24.37 7.31 -22.65
N PHE A 204 -24.45 7.11 -21.34
CA PHE A 204 -25.32 6.08 -20.73
C PHE A 204 -26.76 6.17 -21.20
N GLU A 205 -27.36 7.35 -21.19
CA GLU A 205 -28.70 7.59 -21.74
C GLU A 205 -28.80 7.18 -23.22
N SER A 206 -27.81 7.54 -24.03
CA SER A 206 -27.81 7.27 -25.48
C SER A 206 -27.74 5.78 -25.83
N ILE A 207 -27.10 4.96 -24.99
CA ILE A 207 -27.01 3.50 -25.17
C ILE A 207 -28.12 2.74 -24.41
N GLY A 208 -29.01 3.47 -23.71
CA GLY A 208 -30.17 2.91 -23.03
C GLY A 208 -29.92 2.38 -21.62
N ILE A 209 -28.82 2.77 -20.96
CA ILE A 209 -28.61 2.51 -19.53
C ILE A 209 -29.41 3.52 -18.73
N GLU A 210 -30.30 3.04 -17.86
CA GLU A 210 -31.12 3.89 -16.99
C GLU A 210 -30.40 4.25 -15.68
N PRO A 211 -30.75 5.38 -15.03
CA PRO A 211 -30.32 5.67 -13.68
C PRO A 211 -30.96 4.72 -12.67
N HIS A 212 -30.37 4.59 -11.48
CA HIS A 212 -30.94 3.77 -10.42
C HIS A 212 -32.09 4.50 -9.70
N GLN A 213 -33.25 3.83 -9.55
CA GLN A 213 -34.38 4.24 -8.69
C GLN A 213 -34.92 5.68 -8.92
N ASP A 214 -35.03 6.14 -10.16
CA ASP A 214 -35.55 7.48 -10.50
C ASP A 214 -34.76 8.67 -9.90
N GLU A 215 -33.60 8.44 -9.27
CA GLU A 215 -32.78 9.48 -8.62
C GLU A 215 -31.88 10.26 -9.62
N GLY A 216 -31.98 9.97 -10.92
CA GLY A 216 -31.10 10.51 -11.94
C GLY A 216 -29.71 9.87 -11.94
N TYR A 217 -28.84 10.28 -12.86
CA TYR A 217 -27.49 9.69 -13.01
C TYR A 217 -26.49 10.19 -11.96
N PHE A 218 -26.80 11.25 -11.21
CA PHE A 218 -25.82 11.93 -10.38
C PHE A 218 -26.02 11.58 -8.90
N GLN A 219 -25.00 10.98 -8.30
CA GLN A 219 -24.89 10.92 -6.85
C GLN A 219 -24.06 12.11 -6.37
N GLU A 220 -24.70 13.01 -5.64
CA GLU A 220 -24.06 14.18 -5.05
C GLU A 220 -23.15 13.78 -3.87
N VAL A 221 -21.91 14.27 -3.88
CA VAL A 221 -20.87 13.97 -2.90
C VAL A 221 -20.45 15.28 -2.22
N PRO A 222 -20.87 15.53 -0.96
CA PRO A 222 -20.46 16.71 -0.21
C PRO A 222 -18.96 16.69 0.09
N MET A 223 -18.27 17.76 -0.28
CA MET A 223 -16.83 17.90 -0.20
C MET A 223 -16.41 19.20 0.49
N MET A 224 -15.21 19.18 1.06
CA MET A 224 -14.51 20.34 1.60
C MET A 224 -13.24 20.56 0.80
N ARG A 225 -13.02 21.79 0.33
CA ARG A 225 -11.72 22.23 -0.18
C ARG A 225 -11.03 23.15 0.83
N SER A 226 -9.71 23.11 0.85
CA SER A 226 -8.89 23.96 1.71
C SER A 226 -7.53 24.21 1.06
N GLN A 227 -7.09 25.46 1.07
CA GLN A 227 -5.74 25.86 0.66
C GLN A 227 -5.17 26.83 1.69
N ILE A 228 -3.97 26.55 2.17
CA ILE A 228 -3.27 27.42 3.11
C ILE A 228 -2.67 28.59 2.33
N THR A 229 -3.02 29.81 2.70
CA THR A 229 -2.60 31.04 2.00
C THR A 229 -1.56 31.84 2.76
N GLY A 230 -1.33 31.52 4.03
CA GLY A 230 -0.36 32.20 4.87
C GLY A 230 -0.47 31.74 6.31
N GLY A 231 0.39 32.28 7.16
CA GLY A 231 0.34 32.02 8.59
C GLY A 231 1.36 32.86 9.32
N LYS A 232 1.01 33.24 10.55
CA LYS A 232 1.86 34.04 11.41
C LYS A 232 1.98 33.38 12.76
N LEU A 233 3.18 33.44 13.28
CA LEU A 233 3.51 33.07 14.64
C LEU A 233 4.10 34.30 15.33
N THR A 234 3.73 34.54 16.58
CA THR A 234 4.32 35.58 17.41
C THR A 234 4.78 35.00 18.73
N VAL A 235 6.06 35.22 19.05
CA VAL A 235 6.70 34.81 20.30
C VAL A 235 7.65 35.93 20.74
N CYS A 236 7.63 36.33 22.00
CA CYS A 236 8.46 37.44 22.52
C CYS A 236 8.31 38.78 21.75
N GLY A 237 7.18 38.99 21.07
CA GLY A 237 6.96 40.16 20.21
C GLY A 237 7.63 40.08 18.83
N GLU A 238 8.37 39.00 18.54
CA GLU A 238 8.90 38.69 17.21
C GLU A 238 7.83 37.98 16.38
N ILE A 239 7.75 38.34 15.10
CA ILE A 239 6.83 37.73 14.13
C ILE A 239 7.61 36.78 13.24
N PHE A 240 7.09 35.57 13.11
CA PHE A 240 7.60 34.49 12.28
C PHE A 240 6.56 34.25 11.17
N GLU A 241 7.00 34.27 9.92
CA GLU A 241 6.14 34.11 8.74
C GLU A 241 6.17 32.65 8.26
N PHE A 242 4.99 32.13 7.92
CA PHE A 242 4.83 30.76 7.43
C PHE A 242 5.61 30.55 6.13
N LEU A 243 6.26 29.38 6.01
CA LEU A 243 7.19 29.03 4.93
C LEU A 243 8.43 29.90 4.85
N GLU A 244 8.63 30.90 5.72
CA GLU A 244 9.92 31.56 5.86
C GLU A 244 10.62 31.09 7.11
N ASP A 245 10.01 31.33 8.27
CA ASP A 245 10.64 31.08 9.57
C ASP A 245 10.12 29.81 10.26
N PHE A 246 8.95 29.32 9.84
CA PHE A 246 8.37 28.09 10.38
C PHE A 246 7.55 27.28 9.36
N VAL A 247 7.45 25.98 9.63
CA VAL A 247 6.49 25.06 9.00
C VAL A 247 5.78 24.23 10.07
N PHE A 248 4.75 23.48 9.71
CA PHE A 248 4.02 22.63 10.65
C PHE A 248 3.80 21.23 10.08
N TYR A 249 3.55 20.31 10.99
CA TYR A 249 3.20 18.94 10.66
C TYR A 249 1.82 18.89 9.96
N PRO A 250 1.70 18.16 8.84
CA PRO A 250 0.45 17.90 8.12
C PRO A 250 -0.80 17.66 8.98
N GLY A 251 -1.93 18.25 8.58
CA GLY A 251 -3.24 17.94 9.19
C GLY A 251 -3.62 18.82 10.39
N LEU A 252 -3.03 20.00 10.51
CA LEU A 252 -3.34 20.97 11.56
C LEU A 252 -4.84 21.36 11.55
N ARG A 253 -5.49 21.22 12.71
CA ARG A 253 -6.92 21.56 12.90
C ARG A 253 -7.12 22.87 13.64
N ASP A 254 -6.35 23.07 14.71
CA ASP A 254 -6.32 24.32 15.45
C ASP A 254 -5.51 25.36 14.67
N LYS A 255 -6.23 26.23 13.96
CA LYS A 255 -5.65 27.28 13.13
C LYS A 255 -5.32 28.55 13.90
N LYS A 256 -5.72 28.64 15.18
CA LYS A 256 -5.52 29.84 15.99
C LYS A 256 -5.21 29.50 17.44
N MET A 257 -4.18 30.14 17.97
CA MET A 257 -3.81 30.12 19.38
C MET A 257 -3.40 31.53 19.80
N GLN A 258 -3.72 31.91 21.04
CA GLN A 258 -3.39 33.24 21.54
C GLN A 258 -2.77 33.13 22.93
N ASN A 259 -1.59 33.73 23.07
CA ASN A 259 -0.88 33.91 24.33
C ASN A 259 -0.74 32.62 25.17
N VAL A 260 -0.36 31.51 24.51
CA VAL A 260 -0.18 30.21 25.17
C VAL A 260 1.23 30.12 25.78
N PRO A 261 1.38 29.84 27.08
CA PRO A 261 2.71 29.75 27.71
C PRO A 261 3.59 28.68 27.06
N MET A 262 4.90 28.93 26.98
CA MET A 262 5.87 27.98 26.44
C MET A 262 6.72 27.35 27.53
N LYS A 263 7.06 26.07 27.36
CA LYS A 263 7.89 25.29 28.28
C LYS A 263 8.84 24.41 27.48
N PHE A 264 10.09 24.32 27.91
CA PHE A 264 11.12 23.53 27.27
C PHE A 264 11.17 22.12 27.86
N ALA A 265 11.24 21.11 27.00
CA ALA A 265 11.22 19.69 27.32
C ALA A 265 12.43 18.95 26.70
N GLY A 266 13.61 19.55 26.73
CA GLY A 266 14.85 18.86 26.36
C GLY A 266 14.84 18.24 24.97
N TRP A 267 15.16 16.94 24.90
CA TRP A 267 15.12 16.15 23.67
C TRP A 267 13.71 15.58 23.39
N GLY A 268 12.71 15.82 24.24
CA GLY A 268 11.35 15.30 24.05
C GLY A 268 11.23 13.79 24.29
N GLY A 269 12.17 13.19 25.01
CA GLY A 269 12.03 11.83 25.53
C GLY A 269 10.99 11.79 26.66
N LYS A 270 10.52 10.60 27.02
CA LYS A 270 9.46 10.43 28.04
C LYS A 270 9.81 11.11 29.39
N GLU A 271 11.06 10.99 29.83
CA GLU A 271 11.57 11.60 31.07
C GLU A 271 11.66 13.14 31.00
N ASP A 272 11.71 13.71 29.79
CA ASP A 272 11.74 15.17 29.63
C ASP A 272 10.37 15.82 29.89
N PHE A 273 9.29 15.03 29.94
CA PHE A 273 7.93 15.51 30.22
C PHE A 273 7.51 15.33 31.69
N SER A 274 8.35 14.76 32.55
CA SER A 274 8.02 14.54 33.97
C SER A 274 8.51 15.65 34.92
N GLY A 275 9.42 16.52 34.47
CA GLY A 275 10.04 17.54 35.34
C GLY A 275 9.25 18.84 35.49
N VAL A 276 8.31 19.12 34.58
CA VAL A 276 7.48 20.33 34.54
C VAL A 276 6.08 19.93 34.05
N ASP A 277 5.03 20.54 34.59
CA ASP A 277 3.66 20.35 34.08
C ASP A 277 3.51 21.02 32.70
N PHE A 278 3.10 20.29 31.67
CA PHE A 278 2.89 20.84 30.31
C PHE A 278 1.43 21.14 29.98
N THR A 279 0.51 20.89 30.91
CA THR A 279 -0.93 21.07 30.71
C THR A 279 -1.26 22.48 30.19
N GLY A 280 -1.90 22.55 29.02
CA GLY A 280 -2.34 23.80 28.39
C GLY A 280 -1.22 24.70 27.87
N SER A 281 0.03 24.22 27.84
CA SER A 281 1.19 24.97 27.35
C SER A 281 1.72 24.43 26.02
N VAL A 282 2.55 25.21 25.33
CA VAL A 282 3.31 24.75 24.17
C VAL A 282 4.61 24.10 24.67
N ALA A 283 4.79 22.82 24.34
CA ALA A 283 6.02 22.10 24.59
C ALA A 283 7.05 22.43 23.51
N VAL A 284 8.25 22.86 23.91
CA VAL A 284 9.38 23.15 23.02
C VAL A 284 10.42 22.06 23.21
N VAL A 285 10.81 21.38 22.14
CA VAL A 285 11.84 20.33 22.14
C VAL A 285 12.90 20.61 21.10
N LEU A 286 14.08 20.01 21.28
CA LEU A 286 15.13 20.05 20.27
C LEU A 286 14.85 19.01 19.17
N ALA A 287 15.17 19.36 17.92
CA ALA A 287 15.33 18.41 16.83
C ALA A 287 16.45 17.41 17.15
N GLY A 288 16.38 16.19 16.59
CA GLY A 288 17.34 15.13 16.88
C GLY A 288 17.05 14.37 18.18
N SER A 289 18.00 13.56 18.63
CA SER A 289 17.96 12.85 19.91
C SER A 289 19.36 12.72 20.50
N LYS A 290 19.47 12.39 21.79
CA LYS A 290 20.76 12.17 22.43
C LYS A 290 21.55 11.04 21.76
N GLU A 291 20.86 10.04 21.25
CA GLU A 291 21.43 8.84 20.63
C GLU A 291 21.80 9.06 19.15
N SER A 292 21.17 10.03 18.49
CA SER A 292 21.37 10.31 17.07
C SER A 292 22.72 11.01 16.82
N GLU A 293 23.41 10.68 15.74
CA GLU A 293 24.60 11.43 15.31
C GLU A 293 24.24 12.58 14.36
N GLU A 294 23.22 12.37 13.52
CA GLU A 294 22.82 13.29 12.46
C GLU A 294 21.83 14.36 12.95
N GLN A 295 21.20 14.17 14.12
CA GLN A 295 20.34 15.16 14.78
C GLN A 295 19.21 15.68 13.86
N LYS A 296 18.59 14.78 13.10
CA LYS A 296 17.59 15.12 12.10
C LYS A 296 16.28 15.55 12.77
N TRP A 297 15.55 16.45 12.10
CA TRP A 297 14.23 16.91 12.57
C TRP A 297 13.21 15.77 12.72
N SER A 298 13.39 14.66 12.00
CA SER A 298 12.52 13.49 12.02
C SER A 298 12.81 12.50 13.14
N ASP A 299 13.95 12.63 13.84
CA ASP A 299 14.38 11.67 14.84
C ASP A 299 13.37 11.60 16.00
N ASN A 300 12.84 10.40 16.24
CA ASN A 300 11.83 10.10 17.26
C ASN A 300 10.60 11.04 17.22
N LEU A 301 10.26 11.58 16.04
CA LEU A 301 9.20 12.59 15.90
C LEU A 301 7.85 12.13 16.47
N ASP A 302 7.41 10.92 16.13
CA ASP A 302 6.12 10.41 16.61
C ASP A 302 6.13 10.19 18.13
N GLU A 303 7.25 9.74 18.70
CA GLU A 303 7.40 9.59 20.14
C GLU A 303 7.35 10.95 20.86
N LYS A 304 8.08 11.95 20.37
CA LYS A 304 8.04 13.32 20.90
C LYS A 304 6.61 13.89 20.89
N ARG A 305 5.87 13.67 19.80
CA ARG A 305 4.49 14.11 19.64
C ARG A 305 3.57 13.41 20.63
N LEU A 306 3.68 12.08 20.77
CA LEU A 306 2.88 11.30 21.72
C LEU A 306 3.19 11.67 23.18
N ASN A 307 4.46 11.87 23.52
CA ASN A 307 4.88 12.27 24.87
C ASN A 307 4.35 13.67 25.21
N ALA A 308 4.45 14.62 24.28
CA ALA A 308 3.90 15.96 24.46
C ALA A 308 2.37 15.94 24.61
N ASP A 309 1.66 15.17 23.79
CA ASP A 309 0.20 15.07 23.85
C ASP A 309 -0.25 14.43 25.18
N SER A 310 0.41 13.34 25.58
CA SER A 310 0.15 12.66 26.85
C SER A 310 0.46 13.52 28.07
N SER A 311 1.32 14.53 27.93
CA SER A 311 1.63 15.50 29.00
C SER A 311 0.59 16.62 29.12
N GLY A 312 -0.42 16.66 28.24
CA GLY A 312 -1.44 17.71 28.21
C GLY A 312 -1.01 18.98 27.49
N ALA A 313 0.08 18.93 26.71
CA ALA A 313 0.51 20.06 25.91
C ALA A 313 -0.55 20.43 24.87
N ARG A 314 -0.67 21.73 24.55
CA ARG A 314 -1.58 22.24 23.53
C ARG A 314 -0.96 22.23 22.13
N ALA A 315 0.37 22.28 22.06
CA ALA A 315 1.14 22.15 20.84
C ALA A 315 2.56 21.66 21.16
N LEU A 316 3.24 21.13 20.14
CA LEU A 316 4.65 20.82 20.14
C LEU A 316 5.40 21.75 19.16
N VAL A 317 6.55 22.26 19.58
CA VAL A 317 7.46 23.05 18.73
C VAL A 317 8.82 22.38 18.74
N ILE A 318 9.31 22.03 17.55
CA ILE A 318 10.60 21.40 17.35
C ILE A 318 11.57 22.46 16.82
N VAL A 319 12.65 22.68 17.55
CA VAL A 319 13.66 23.70 17.22
C VAL A 319 14.96 23.01 16.78
N GLY A 320 15.47 23.36 15.58
CA GLY A 320 16.63 22.69 14.97
C GLY A 320 17.50 23.62 14.12
N ASN A 321 18.58 23.09 13.51
CA ASN A 321 19.53 23.85 12.67
C ASN A 321 19.40 23.57 11.15
N GLU A 322 18.50 22.67 10.75
CA GLU A 322 18.43 22.15 9.37
C GLU A 322 16.98 22.02 8.88
N LEU A 323 16.16 23.07 9.07
CA LEU A 323 14.79 23.03 8.56
C LEU A 323 14.68 23.34 7.07
N GLY A 324 15.72 23.86 6.44
CA GLY A 324 15.70 24.22 5.01
C GLY A 324 15.31 23.07 4.08
N GLU A 325 15.91 21.89 4.25
CA GLU A 325 15.59 20.69 3.45
C GLU A 325 14.14 20.24 3.69
N TYR A 326 13.72 20.21 4.96
CA TYR A 326 12.38 19.79 5.33
C TYR A 326 11.29 20.75 4.83
N LYS A 327 11.51 22.07 4.98
CA LYS A 327 10.68 23.15 4.44
C LYS A 327 10.57 23.04 2.92
N GLY A 328 11.68 22.82 2.21
CA GLY A 328 11.70 22.62 0.76
C GLY A 328 10.82 21.45 0.32
N ARG A 329 10.88 20.33 1.05
CA ARG A 329 10.07 19.13 0.76
C ARG A 329 8.58 19.34 1.06
N LEU A 330 8.24 20.02 2.15
CA LEU A 330 6.85 20.22 2.56
C LEU A 330 6.14 21.37 1.84
N LYS A 331 6.87 22.37 1.36
CA LYS A 331 6.29 23.58 0.77
C LYS A 331 5.23 23.26 -0.30
N PRO A 332 5.48 22.40 -1.32
CA PRO A 332 4.45 22.06 -2.31
C PRO A 332 3.22 21.37 -1.70
N TRP A 333 3.42 20.52 -0.69
CA TRP A 333 2.35 19.78 -0.04
C TRP A 333 1.48 20.67 0.87
N LEU A 334 2.07 21.68 1.51
CA LEU A 334 1.36 22.59 2.42
C LEU A 334 0.59 23.69 1.67
N THR A 335 1.08 24.11 0.49
CA THR A 335 0.46 25.21 -0.27
C THR A 335 -0.52 24.76 -1.35
N ARG A 336 -0.54 23.47 -1.70
CA ARG A 336 -1.50 22.94 -2.68
C ARG A 336 -2.94 23.06 -2.18
N LYS A 337 -3.88 23.16 -3.11
CA LYS A 337 -5.28 22.91 -2.81
C LYS A 337 -5.42 21.46 -2.30
N SER A 338 -6.22 21.27 -1.28
CA SER A 338 -6.58 19.96 -0.74
C SER A 338 -8.09 19.80 -0.74
N MET A 339 -8.55 18.59 -0.97
CA MET A 339 -9.96 18.22 -0.96
C MET A 339 -10.17 17.01 -0.06
N ARG A 340 -11.32 16.95 0.59
CA ARG A 340 -11.75 15.80 1.40
C ARG A 340 -13.27 15.70 1.41
N LEU A 341 -13.79 14.51 1.68
CA LEU A 341 -15.20 14.33 1.97
C LEU A 341 -15.61 15.22 3.16
N ASN A 342 -16.78 15.85 3.07
CA ASN A 342 -17.38 16.56 4.19
C ASN A 342 -18.02 15.54 5.15
N LYS A 343 -17.18 14.81 5.89
CA LYS A 343 -17.58 13.83 6.89
C LYS A 343 -16.93 14.15 8.23
N PRO A 344 -17.55 13.76 9.36
CA PRO A 344 -16.92 13.85 10.66
C PRO A 344 -15.54 13.19 10.65
N ASP A 345 -14.58 13.81 11.34
CA ASP A 345 -13.27 13.21 11.45
C ASP A 345 -13.39 11.86 12.18
N PRO A 346 -12.70 10.81 11.70
CA PRO A 346 -12.73 9.51 12.38
C PRO A 346 -12.19 9.65 13.81
N GLU A 347 -12.56 8.77 14.73
CA GLU A 347 -11.89 8.73 16.03
C GLU A 347 -10.39 8.45 15.85
N VAL A 348 -9.54 9.09 16.67
CA VAL A 348 -8.10 8.82 16.65
C VAL A 348 -7.88 7.44 17.25
N THR A 349 -7.62 6.46 16.40
CA THR A 349 -7.34 5.08 16.85
C THR A 349 -5.86 4.85 17.13
N VAL A 350 -4.97 5.59 16.46
CA VAL A 350 -3.50 5.50 16.60
C VAL A 350 -2.87 6.88 16.38
N GLY A 351 -1.86 7.22 17.18
CA GLY A 351 -1.10 8.47 17.05
C GLY A 351 -1.69 9.64 17.83
N THR A 352 -1.33 10.86 17.43
CA THR A 352 -1.78 12.10 18.07
C THR A 352 -2.16 13.16 17.03
N ARG A 353 -3.12 14.01 17.39
CA ARG A 353 -3.53 15.21 16.64
C ARG A 353 -2.86 16.50 17.12
N LEU A 354 -1.90 16.40 18.06
CA LEU A 354 -1.24 17.56 18.64
C LEU A 354 -0.65 18.46 17.54
N PRO A 355 -1.08 19.74 17.47
CA PRO A 355 -0.45 20.77 16.64
C PRO A 355 1.07 20.74 16.81
N THR A 356 1.80 20.47 15.72
CA THR A 356 3.26 20.33 15.77
C THR A 356 3.90 21.30 14.78
N PHE A 357 4.83 22.12 15.26
CA PHE A 357 5.51 23.17 14.50
C PHE A 357 7.01 22.92 14.47
N PHE A 358 7.67 23.44 13.44
CA PHE A 358 9.12 23.37 13.27
C PHE A 358 9.65 24.78 13.05
N VAL A 359 10.61 25.20 13.87
CA VAL A 359 11.18 26.55 13.85
C VAL A 359 12.71 26.50 13.82
N GLU A 360 13.30 27.34 12.97
CA GLU A 360 14.76 27.38 12.82
C GLU A 360 15.34 28.04 14.07
N GLY A 361 16.28 27.38 14.71
CA GLY A 361 16.72 27.80 16.03
C GLY A 361 17.51 29.10 16.05
N SER A 362 18.13 29.50 14.93
CA SER A 362 18.74 30.82 14.77
C SER A 362 17.73 31.94 15.02
N GLU A 363 16.50 31.76 14.52
CA GLU A 363 15.41 32.73 14.62
C GLU A 363 14.78 32.72 16.02
N ALA A 364 14.84 31.60 16.75
CA ALA A 364 14.29 31.45 18.10
C ALA A 364 15.19 32.03 19.22
N SER A 365 16.14 32.91 18.91
CA SER A 365 17.18 33.32 19.87
C SER A 365 16.64 34.03 21.12
N GLN A 366 15.58 34.85 20.99
CA GLN A 366 15.02 35.58 22.14
C GLN A 366 14.27 34.68 23.13
N TRP A 367 13.76 33.53 22.68
CA TRP A 367 12.95 32.63 23.51
C TRP A 367 13.74 32.10 24.72
N TRP A 368 15.06 32.01 24.57
CA TRP A 368 15.96 31.39 25.56
C TRP A 368 16.58 32.38 26.56
N LYS A 369 16.34 33.68 26.43
CA LYS A 369 17.08 34.72 27.18
C LYS A 369 16.98 34.54 28.69
N ASP A 370 15.78 34.23 29.17
CA ASP A 370 15.48 34.08 30.60
C ASP A 370 15.53 32.63 31.09
N THR A 371 15.93 31.68 30.23
CA THR A 371 16.13 30.28 30.60
C THR A 371 17.57 30.02 31.06
N SER A 372 17.84 28.81 31.54
CA SER A 372 19.20 28.35 31.86
C SER A 372 20.10 28.25 30.61
N LEU A 373 19.50 28.12 29.42
CA LEU A 373 20.19 27.92 28.15
C LEU A 373 20.71 29.21 27.51
N LYS A 374 20.08 30.36 27.83
CA LYS A 374 20.45 31.73 27.44
C LYS A 374 20.34 32.10 25.96
N ASN A 375 20.90 31.32 25.05
CA ASN A 375 20.84 31.60 23.60
C ASN A 375 21.10 30.37 22.73
N TRP A 376 20.63 30.43 21.49
CA TRP A 376 20.73 29.33 20.53
C TRP A 376 22.16 28.91 20.22
N LYS A 377 23.12 29.84 20.15
CA LYS A 377 24.54 29.52 19.88
C LYS A 377 25.16 28.62 20.97
N LYS A 378 24.72 28.74 22.22
CA LYS A 378 25.13 27.82 23.30
C LYS A 378 24.42 26.48 23.18
N ILE A 379 23.11 26.49 22.87
CA ILE A 379 22.30 25.29 22.68
C ILE A 379 22.86 24.44 21.54
N SER A 380 23.13 25.02 20.37
CA SER A 380 23.66 24.29 19.20
C SER A 380 25.01 23.62 19.48
N LYS A 381 25.87 24.24 20.29
CA LYS A 381 27.12 23.60 20.74
C LYS A 381 26.88 22.42 21.68
N ARG A 382 25.86 22.50 22.55
CA ARG A 382 25.45 21.43 23.46
C ARG A 382 24.80 20.26 22.70
N ILE A 383 23.99 20.56 21.69
CA ILE A 383 23.41 19.58 20.76
C ILE A 383 24.52 18.76 20.10
N LYS A 384 25.55 19.41 19.55
CA LYS A 384 26.71 18.71 18.94
C LYS A 384 27.48 17.81 19.90
N ARG A 385 27.42 18.08 21.20
CA ARG A 385 28.03 17.24 22.24
C ARG A 385 27.08 16.18 22.80
N ARG A 386 25.81 16.18 22.37
CA ARG A 386 24.76 15.29 22.89
C ARG A 386 24.57 15.45 24.40
N ASP A 387 24.68 16.69 24.89
CA ASP A 387 24.51 17.01 26.31
C ASP A 387 23.06 16.73 26.77
N ASP A 388 22.87 16.49 28.06
CA ASP A 388 21.54 16.42 28.66
C ASP A 388 20.92 17.82 28.82
N PHE A 389 19.61 17.91 28.60
CA PHE A 389 18.83 19.14 28.69
C PHE A 389 17.69 18.97 29.68
N LYS A 390 17.70 19.79 30.73
CA LYS A 390 16.67 19.72 31.76
C LYS A 390 15.41 20.48 31.31
N PRO A 391 14.20 19.95 31.55
CA PRO A 391 12.97 20.67 31.30
C PRO A 391 12.87 21.94 32.17
N GLU A 392 12.36 23.04 31.60
CA GLU A 392 12.19 24.30 32.33
C GLU A 392 11.11 25.19 31.68
N SER A 393 10.51 26.10 32.47
CA SER A 393 9.58 27.10 31.94
C SER A 393 10.29 28.16 31.09
N MET A 394 9.60 28.72 30.09
CA MET A 394 10.12 29.82 29.25
C MET A 394 9.32 31.11 29.51
N PRO A 395 9.58 31.83 30.62
CA PRO A 395 8.68 32.87 31.14
C PRO A 395 8.50 34.09 30.23
N ALA A 396 9.46 34.37 29.35
CA ALA A 396 9.36 35.46 28.38
C ALA A 396 8.59 35.09 27.11
N ALA A 397 8.30 33.80 26.90
CA ALA A 397 7.82 33.27 25.64
C ALA A 397 6.37 32.79 25.75
N ASN A 398 5.46 33.52 25.10
CA ASN A 398 4.09 33.08 24.87
C ASN A 398 3.88 32.89 23.37
N TRP A 399 3.26 31.77 23.01
CA TRP A 399 2.96 31.37 21.65
C TRP A 399 1.60 31.92 21.21
N SER A 400 1.60 32.76 20.17
CA SER A 400 0.40 33.14 19.44
C SER A 400 0.55 32.73 17.99
N PHE A 401 -0.45 32.06 17.42
CA PHE A 401 -0.39 31.49 16.09
C PHE A 401 -1.71 31.72 15.38
N GLU A 402 -1.64 32.05 14.10
CA GLU A 402 -2.80 32.14 13.21
C GLU A 402 -2.41 31.61 11.83
N LEU A 403 -3.16 30.62 11.35
CA LEU A 403 -3.07 30.12 9.99
C LEU A 403 -4.18 30.74 9.16
N MET A 404 -3.81 31.25 7.99
CA MET A 404 -4.74 31.77 7.00
C MET A 404 -4.96 30.70 5.95
N ASP A 405 -6.22 30.39 5.67
CA ASP A 405 -6.59 29.46 4.62
C ASP A 405 -7.83 29.94 3.87
N ARG A 406 -7.95 29.49 2.62
CA ARG A 406 -9.18 29.53 1.85
C ARG A 406 -9.79 28.14 1.91
N SER A 407 -10.84 27.99 2.72
CA SER A 407 -11.65 26.78 2.77
C SER A 407 -13.09 27.06 2.36
N GLY A 408 -13.73 26.03 1.83
CA GLY A 408 -15.11 26.10 1.39
C GLY A 408 -15.72 24.72 1.21
N GLU A 409 -17.04 24.67 1.38
CA GLU A 409 -17.85 23.52 0.99
C GLU A 409 -18.14 23.60 -0.51
N PHE A 410 -18.18 22.45 -1.16
CA PHE A 410 -18.67 22.29 -2.52
C PHE A 410 -19.21 20.87 -2.68
N THR A 411 -19.90 20.62 -3.77
CA THR A 411 -20.44 19.29 -4.06
C THR A 411 -19.78 18.77 -5.34
N ALA A 412 -19.29 17.52 -5.27
CA ALA A 412 -18.80 16.77 -6.42
C ALA A 412 -19.88 15.75 -6.84
N GLN A 413 -19.74 15.16 -8.03
CA GLN A 413 -20.73 14.22 -8.55
C GLN A 413 -20.09 12.88 -8.87
N ASN A 414 -20.71 11.79 -8.48
CA ASN A 414 -20.49 10.50 -9.14
C ASN A 414 -21.54 10.36 -10.24
N VAL A 415 -21.21 9.66 -11.33
CA VAL A 415 -22.16 9.30 -12.39
C VAL A 415 -22.44 7.80 -12.28
N LEU A 416 -23.71 7.42 -12.23
CA LEU A 416 -24.14 6.05 -11.96
C LEU A 416 -25.02 5.52 -13.10
N GLY A 417 -24.58 4.44 -13.74
CA GLY A 417 -25.37 3.70 -14.73
C GLY A 417 -25.75 2.31 -14.21
N PHE A 418 -27.03 1.93 -14.25
CA PHE A 418 -27.48 0.66 -13.66
C PHE A 418 -28.10 -0.29 -14.68
N ILE A 419 -27.57 -1.50 -14.75
CA ILE A 419 -28.14 -2.60 -15.55
C ILE A 419 -28.68 -3.68 -14.62
N PRO A 420 -30.01 -3.95 -14.61
CA PRO A 420 -30.59 -4.97 -13.76
C PRO A 420 -30.19 -6.38 -14.19
N GLY A 421 -29.88 -7.23 -13.22
CA GLY A 421 -29.61 -8.64 -13.45
C GLY A 421 -30.85 -9.41 -13.89
N ARG A 422 -30.70 -10.33 -14.84
CA ARG A 422 -31.82 -11.16 -15.33
C ARG A 422 -32.13 -12.38 -14.45
N ASP A 423 -31.22 -12.78 -13.58
CA ASP A 423 -31.37 -13.97 -12.73
C ASP A 423 -32.10 -13.59 -11.44
N SER A 424 -33.25 -14.19 -11.18
CA SER A 424 -34.11 -13.83 -10.04
C SER A 424 -33.47 -14.04 -8.67
N LEU A 425 -32.44 -14.90 -8.58
CA LEU A 425 -31.72 -15.17 -7.34
C LEU A 425 -30.47 -14.30 -7.18
N LEU A 426 -29.90 -13.81 -8.29
CA LEU A 426 -28.62 -13.09 -8.28
C LEU A 426 -28.75 -11.59 -8.57
N LYS A 427 -29.91 -11.11 -9.02
CA LYS A 427 -30.11 -9.69 -9.38
C LYS A 427 -29.92 -8.72 -8.21
N GLU A 428 -30.02 -9.18 -6.97
CA GLU A 428 -29.78 -8.37 -5.77
C GLU A 428 -28.27 -8.29 -5.42
N GLU A 429 -27.43 -9.12 -6.04
CA GLU A 429 -25.97 -8.99 -5.97
C GLU A 429 -25.51 -8.00 -7.03
N VAL A 430 -24.88 -6.91 -6.60
CA VAL A 430 -24.39 -5.85 -7.50
C VAL A 430 -22.89 -6.00 -7.72
N VAL A 431 -22.49 -6.06 -8.98
CA VAL A 431 -21.09 -5.91 -9.39
C VAL A 431 -20.86 -4.45 -9.75
N VAL A 432 -19.92 -3.80 -9.07
CA VAL A 432 -19.57 -2.39 -9.33
C VAL A 432 -18.31 -2.33 -10.19
N VAL A 433 -18.38 -1.65 -11.34
CA VAL A 433 -17.27 -1.45 -12.26
C VAL A 433 -17.06 0.06 -12.42
N THR A 434 -15.99 0.59 -11.86
CA THR A 434 -15.83 2.04 -11.71
C THR A 434 -14.46 2.53 -12.17
N ALA A 435 -14.42 3.79 -12.59
CA ALA A 435 -13.22 4.59 -12.80
C ALA A 435 -13.50 6.00 -12.27
N HIS A 436 -12.45 6.69 -11.79
CA HIS A 436 -12.57 8.13 -11.60
C HIS A 436 -12.45 8.83 -12.95
N TYR A 437 -13.09 10.00 -13.06
CA TYR A 437 -13.09 10.83 -14.27
C TYR A 437 -12.52 12.25 -14.02
N ASP A 438 -12.22 12.57 -12.76
CA ASP A 438 -11.64 13.86 -12.37
C ASP A 438 -10.11 13.85 -12.47
N HIS A 439 -9.56 15.00 -12.88
CA HIS A 439 -8.11 15.15 -12.99
C HIS A 439 -7.63 16.49 -12.42
N VAL A 440 -6.39 16.87 -12.71
CA VAL A 440 -5.66 17.96 -12.05
C VAL A 440 -6.24 19.36 -12.35
N GLY A 441 -6.95 19.54 -13.47
CA GLY A 441 -7.49 20.83 -13.88
C GLY A 441 -6.50 21.73 -14.61
N VAL A 442 -6.52 23.02 -14.26
CA VAL A 442 -5.68 24.04 -14.87
C VAL A 442 -4.68 24.57 -13.85
N ILE A 443 -3.38 24.43 -14.15
CA ILE A 443 -2.30 24.98 -13.31
C ILE A 443 -1.55 26.03 -14.12
N GLU A 444 -1.44 27.23 -13.57
CA GLU A 444 -0.71 28.35 -14.19
C GLU A 444 -1.14 28.68 -15.64
N GLY A 445 -2.39 28.37 -15.99
CA GLY A 445 -2.97 28.60 -17.31
C GLY A 445 -2.83 27.42 -18.28
N GLU A 446 -2.06 26.39 -17.92
CA GLU A 446 -1.92 25.16 -18.69
C GLU A 446 -2.98 24.14 -18.26
N VAL A 447 -3.64 23.52 -19.24
CA VAL A 447 -4.65 22.47 -19.00
C VAL A 447 -3.95 21.13 -18.84
N TYR A 448 -4.25 20.43 -17.75
CA TYR A 448 -3.80 19.06 -17.52
C TYR A 448 -4.92 18.13 -17.96
N ASN A 449 -4.82 17.61 -19.19
CA ASN A 449 -5.94 16.95 -19.86
C ASN A 449 -6.29 15.54 -19.32
N GLY A 450 -5.38 14.89 -18.60
CA GLY A 450 -5.60 13.59 -17.97
C GLY A 450 -6.02 12.47 -18.92
N ALA A 451 -5.28 12.26 -20.01
CA ALA A 451 -5.60 11.20 -20.97
C ALA A 451 -5.27 9.79 -20.44
N ASP A 452 -4.13 9.64 -19.78
CA ASP A 452 -3.72 8.36 -19.16
C ASP A 452 -4.38 8.22 -17.78
N ASP A 453 -3.87 8.94 -16.79
CA ASP A 453 -4.54 9.22 -15.52
C ASP A 453 -5.49 10.42 -15.73
N ASP A 454 -6.80 10.27 -15.87
CA ASP A 454 -7.62 9.07 -15.67
C ASP A 454 -8.57 8.72 -16.83
N GLY A 455 -8.51 9.50 -17.92
CA GLY A 455 -9.46 9.41 -19.03
C GLY A 455 -9.50 8.01 -19.64
N SER A 456 -8.35 7.33 -19.75
CA SER A 456 -8.25 5.97 -20.29
C SER A 456 -9.11 4.96 -19.53
N GLY A 457 -9.19 5.07 -18.20
CA GLY A 457 -10.03 4.22 -17.36
C GLY A 457 -11.51 4.55 -17.52
N THR A 458 -11.84 5.84 -17.56
CA THR A 458 -13.23 6.30 -17.79
C THR A 458 -13.77 5.77 -19.10
N VAL A 459 -13.04 5.91 -20.21
CA VAL A 459 -13.52 5.46 -21.53
C VAL A 459 -13.62 3.94 -21.63
N ALA A 460 -12.77 3.20 -20.91
CA ALA A 460 -12.90 1.75 -20.83
C ALA A 460 -14.20 1.33 -20.13
N VAL A 461 -14.63 2.07 -19.11
CA VAL A 461 -15.93 1.83 -18.44
C VAL A 461 -17.10 2.14 -19.38
N LEU A 462 -17.03 3.21 -20.18
CA LEU A 462 -18.07 3.55 -21.16
C LEU A 462 -18.28 2.40 -22.17
N GLU A 463 -17.21 1.92 -22.77
CA GLU A 463 -17.26 0.84 -23.78
C GLU A 463 -17.69 -0.50 -23.18
N LEU A 464 -17.27 -0.78 -21.94
CA LEU A 464 -17.79 -1.94 -21.21
C LEU A 464 -19.30 -1.80 -21.02
N ALA A 465 -19.79 -0.63 -20.61
CA ALA A 465 -21.21 -0.39 -20.39
C ALA A 465 -22.02 -0.59 -21.68
N GLU A 466 -21.52 -0.14 -22.82
CA GLU A 466 -22.11 -0.41 -24.15
C GLU A 466 -22.14 -1.90 -24.48
N ALA A 467 -21.03 -2.62 -24.30
CA ALA A 467 -20.97 -4.07 -24.53
C ALA A 467 -21.99 -4.84 -23.67
N PHE A 468 -22.18 -4.43 -22.40
CA PHE A 468 -23.22 -5.00 -21.54
C PHE A 468 -24.63 -4.67 -22.04
N MET A 469 -24.86 -3.47 -22.56
CA MET A 469 -26.16 -3.10 -23.15
C MET A 469 -26.46 -3.84 -24.44
N GLU A 470 -25.48 -4.10 -25.29
CA GLU A 470 -25.67 -4.96 -26.45
C GLU A 470 -26.13 -6.36 -26.04
N ALA A 471 -25.52 -6.92 -24.99
CA ALA A 471 -25.94 -8.20 -24.43
C ALA A 471 -27.39 -8.14 -23.90
N VAL A 472 -27.79 -7.05 -23.22
CA VAL A 472 -29.17 -6.82 -22.77
C VAL A 472 -30.15 -6.78 -23.96
N ASN A 473 -29.82 -6.02 -25.00
CA ASN A 473 -30.65 -5.87 -26.20
C ASN A 473 -30.83 -7.19 -26.96
N ALA A 474 -29.86 -8.11 -26.84
CA ALA A 474 -29.96 -9.47 -27.38
C ALA A 474 -30.68 -10.48 -26.46
N GLY A 475 -31.18 -10.06 -25.29
CA GLY A 475 -31.80 -10.95 -24.28
C GLY A 475 -30.80 -11.80 -23.49
N GLU A 476 -29.51 -11.48 -23.59
CA GLU A 476 -28.39 -12.17 -22.95
C GLU A 476 -27.72 -11.33 -21.85
N GLY A 477 -28.46 -10.39 -21.27
CA GLY A 477 -27.98 -9.49 -20.22
C GLY A 477 -27.37 -10.20 -18.98
N PRO A 478 -26.68 -9.45 -18.12
CA PRO A 478 -25.93 -10.01 -17.01
C PRO A 478 -26.84 -10.74 -16.02
N ARG A 479 -26.33 -11.80 -15.40
CA ARG A 479 -27.10 -12.55 -14.37
C ARG A 479 -27.26 -11.72 -13.09
N ARG A 480 -26.18 -11.07 -12.67
CA ARG A 480 -26.14 -10.11 -11.56
C ARG A 480 -26.44 -8.72 -12.08
N SER A 481 -26.90 -7.83 -11.20
CA SER A 481 -26.98 -6.42 -11.55
C SER A 481 -25.57 -5.83 -11.66
N VAL A 482 -25.38 -4.90 -12.58
CA VAL A 482 -24.12 -4.20 -12.78
C VAL A 482 -24.36 -2.71 -12.57
N LEU A 483 -23.51 -2.10 -11.75
CA LEU A 483 -23.47 -0.66 -11.55
C LEU A 483 -22.14 -0.16 -12.12
N PHE A 484 -22.23 0.79 -13.05
CA PHE A 484 -21.08 1.53 -13.58
C PHE A 484 -20.93 2.85 -12.84
#